data_AF-A0AA44Q6K0-F1
#
_entry.id   AF-A0AA44Q6K0-F1
#
_cell.length_a   1.000
_cell.length_b   1.000
_cell.length_c   1.000
_cell.angle_alpha   90.00
_cell.angle_beta   90.00
_cell.angle_gamma   90.00
#
_symmetry.space_group_name_H-M   'P 1'
#
loop_
_entity.id
_entity.type
_entity.pdbx_description
1 polymer ?
#
loop_
_entity_poly.entity_id
_entity_poly.type
_entity_poly.pdbx_seq_one_letter_code
_entity_poly.pdbx_strand_id
1 'polypeptide(L)'
;MKARGLIMLTSWERSLELAYFNHRVITEINKKQQVNWLLLDLGLENISEKQINEVLDKMLIGFNRLFKYKSVQQVNLGYFRMLDILKKGSTYHPKIHILIPMIKSYFQGRYYIKHDNWISLWSRALGIERDLYVSVKVVNGKVDGCEIPYGELLNFREQRNELPFHENKIITPRRLIGYSKLLKNVMEQLATEKIDYLDVDKFCINDPIANQAFVNMLNWHPGLRTEKKNPFLE
;
A
#
# COMPACT_ATOMS: atom_id res chain seq x y z
N MET A 1 -10.17 -5.47 -35.14
CA MET A 1 -10.33 -5.24 -33.69
C MET A 1 -9.42 -4.10 -33.28
N LYS A 2 -9.98 -2.94 -32.91
CA LYS A 2 -9.21 -1.77 -32.47
C LYS A 2 -8.48 -2.09 -31.16
N ALA A 3 -7.19 -1.78 -31.10
CA ALA A 3 -6.43 -1.75 -29.85
C ALA A 3 -7.19 -0.88 -28.85
N ARG A 4 -7.57 -1.44 -27.71
CA ARG A 4 -8.06 -0.66 -26.57
C ARG A 4 -6.91 0.28 -26.20
N GLY A 5 -7.10 1.58 -26.41
CA GLY A 5 -6.16 2.59 -25.93
C GLY A 5 -5.90 2.34 -24.45
N LEU A 6 -4.63 2.15 -24.09
CA LEU A 6 -4.20 2.14 -22.70
C LEU A 6 -4.48 3.53 -22.14
N ILE A 7 -5.65 3.72 -21.54
CA ILE A 7 -5.89 4.86 -20.66
C ILE A 7 -4.94 4.65 -19.48
N MET A 8 -3.80 5.35 -19.48
CA MET A 8 -2.90 5.35 -18.34
C MET A 8 -3.56 6.14 -17.23
N LEU A 9 -3.85 5.46 -16.13
CA LEU A 9 -4.43 6.09 -14.95
C LEU A 9 -3.43 7.09 -14.37
N THR A 10 -3.93 8.21 -13.87
CA THR A 10 -3.15 9.05 -12.96
C THR A 10 -2.75 8.23 -11.75
N SER A 11 -1.69 8.63 -11.07
CA SER A 11 -1.21 7.90 -9.90
C SER A 11 -2.22 7.90 -8.74
N TRP A 12 -3.09 8.91 -8.65
CA TRP A 12 -4.21 8.94 -7.70
C TRP A 12 -5.36 8.01 -8.10
N GLU A 13 -5.73 7.94 -9.38
CA GLU A 13 -6.67 6.93 -9.91
C GLU A 13 -6.19 5.52 -9.63
N ARG A 14 -4.90 5.28 -9.82
CA ARG A 14 -4.29 4.00 -9.51
C ARG A 14 -4.35 3.68 -8.01
N SER A 15 -4.24 4.70 -7.15
CA SER A 15 -4.34 4.53 -5.69
C SER A 15 -5.75 4.10 -5.28
N LEU A 16 -6.78 4.74 -5.84
CA LEU A 16 -8.17 4.37 -5.59
C LEU A 16 -8.48 2.95 -6.06
N GLU A 17 -8.08 2.60 -7.29
CA GLU A 17 -8.28 1.27 -7.83
C GLU A 17 -7.62 0.20 -6.95
N LEU A 18 -6.39 0.46 -6.48
CA LEU A 18 -5.68 -0.45 -5.58
C LEU A 18 -6.35 -0.55 -4.21
N ALA A 19 -6.83 0.56 -3.65
CA ALA A 19 -7.56 0.55 -2.38
C ALA A 19 -8.84 -0.28 -2.50
N TYR A 20 -9.62 -0.09 -3.58
CA TYR A 20 -10.82 -0.87 -3.86
C TYR A 20 -10.51 -2.36 -4.04
N PHE A 21 -9.51 -2.68 -4.85
CA PHE A 21 -9.16 -4.06 -5.10
C PHE A 21 -8.70 -4.77 -3.81
N ASN A 22 -7.88 -4.10 -2.99
CA ASN A 22 -7.42 -4.66 -1.71
C ASN A 22 -8.55 -4.77 -0.69
N HIS A 23 -9.55 -3.89 -0.72
CA HIS A 23 -10.75 -4.03 0.09
C HIS A 23 -11.45 -5.38 -0.18
N ARG A 24 -11.65 -5.74 -1.46
CA ARG A 24 -12.21 -7.06 -1.83
C ARG A 24 -11.31 -8.21 -1.40
N VAL A 25 -10.00 -8.08 -1.59
CA VAL A 25 -9.03 -9.11 -1.15
C VAL A 25 -9.13 -9.34 0.36
N ILE A 26 -9.19 -8.28 1.17
CA ILE A 26 -9.35 -8.37 2.63
C ILE A 26 -10.66 -9.09 2.98
N THR A 27 -11.76 -8.66 2.36
CA THR A 27 -13.09 -9.25 2.58
C THR A 27 -13.09 -10.76 2.30
N GLU A 28 -12.51 -11.18 1.17
CA GLU A 28 -12.44 -12.60 0.82
C GLU A 28 -11.52 -13.41 1.74
N ILE A 29 -10.45 -12.81 2.26
CA ILE A 29 -9.60 -13.44 3.27
C ILE A 29 -10.37 -13.60 4.58
N ASN A 30 -11.05 -12.55 5.04
CA ASN A 30 -11.78 -12.53 6.32
C ASN A 30 -12.95 -13.52 6.34
N LYS A 31 -13.61 -13.78 5.20
CA LYS A 31 -14.62 -14.84 5.05
C LYS A 31 -14.06 -16.25 5.24
N LYS A 32 -12.80 -16.48 4.85
CA LYS A 32 -12.19 -17.82 4.80
C LYS A 32 -11.36 -18.17 6.04
N GLN A 33 -10.75 -17.18 6.70
CA GLN A 33 -9.91 -17.41 7.86
C GLN A 33 -9.76 -16.16 8.75
N GLN A 34 -9.52 -16.39 10.04
CA GLN A 34 -9.23 -15.32 10.99
C GLN A 34 -7.76 -14.92 10.95
N VAL A 35 -7.51 -13.63 10.70
CA VAL A 35 -6.18 -13.01 10.68
C VAL A 35 -6.23 -11.68 11.41
N ASN A 36 -5.06 -11.14 11.78
CA ASN A 36 -4.94 -9.77 12.28
C ASN A 36 -4.32 -8.89 11.20
N TRP A 37 -4.87 -7.71 10.94
CA TRP A 37 -4.37 -6.85 9.87
C TRP A 37 -3.49 -5.73 10.42
N LEU A 38 -2.35 -5.51 9.74
CA LEU A 38 -1.45 -4.40 10.00
C LEU A 38 -1.26 -3.57 8.73
N LEU A 39 -1.11 -2.27 8.94
CA LEU A 39 -0.48 -1.36 7.99
C LEU A 39 0.91 -1.04 8.52
N LEU A 40 1.92 -1.34 7.73
CA LEU A 40 3.33 -1.05 8.01
C LEU A 40 3.86 -0.14 6.91
N ASP A 41 4.41 0.99 7.31
CA ASP A 41 5.17 1.85 6.40
C ASP A 41 6.65 1.77 6.74
N LEU A 42 7.48 1.50 5.74
CA LEU A 42 8.94 1.47 5.85
C LEU A 42 9.54 2.48 4.90
N GLY A 43 10.28 3.46 5.40
CA GLY A 43 10.77 4.57 4.60
C GLY A 43 12.15 5.06 4.98
N LEU A 44 12.60 6.03 4.20
CA LEU A 44 13.74 6.89 4.48
C LEU A 44 13.33 8.34 4.22
N GLU A 45 13.98 9.29 4.89
CA GLU A 45 13.73 10.72 4.74
C GLU A 45 14.93 11.46 4.13
N ASN A 46 14.66 12.65 3.58
CA ASN A 46 15.68 13.62 3.14
C ASN A 46 16.68 13.09 2.10
N ILE A 47 16.25 12.19 1.22
CA ILE A 47 17.12 11.59 0.22
C ILE A 47 17.35 12.57 -0.93
N SER A 48 18.61 12.77 -1.32
CA SER A 48 18.96 13.63 -2.45
C SER A 48 18.61 12.97 -3.79
N GLU A 49 18.38 13.79 -4.83
CA GLU A 49 18.12 13.30 -6.19
C GLU A 49 19.24 12.38 -6.72
N LYS A 50 20.50 12.68 -6.37
CA LYS A 50 21.66 11.89 -6.81
C LYS A 50 21.64 10.46 -6.24
N GLN A 51 21.05 10.28 -5.06
CA GLN A 51 21.06 9.01 -4.33
C GLN A 51 19.76 8.23 -4.47
N ILE A 52 18.67 8.84 -4.96
CA ILE A 52 17.33 8.26 -4.86
C ILE A 52 17.23 6.88 -5.51
N ASN A 53 17.77 6.67 -6.70
CA ASN A 53 17.66 5.38 -7.39
C ASN A 53 18.39 4.25 -6.64
N GLU A 54 19.59 4.52 -6.13
CA GLU A 54 20.35 3.56 -5.32
C GLU A 54 19.63 3.26 -3.99
N VAL A 55 19.09 4.29 -3.36
CA VAL A 55 18.32 4.16 -2.12
C VAL A 55 17.07 3.31 -2.33
N LEU A 56 16.33 3.53 -3.42
CA LEU A 56 15.15 2.74 -3.76
C LEU A 56 15.51 1.27 -4.00
N ASP A 57 16.64 0.97 -4.65
CA ASP A 57 17.12 -0.40 -4.83
C ASP A 57 17.45 -1.05 -3.47
N LYS A 58 18.21 -0.35 -2.63
CA LYS A 58 18.52 -0.79 -1.26
C LYS A 58 17.27 -1.03 -0.44
N MET A 59 16.27 -0.16 -0.54
CA MET A 59 14.99 -0.31 0.15
C MET A 59 14.23 -1.55 -0.30
N LEU A 60 14.13 -1.82 -1.61
CA LEU A 60 13.43 -3.01 -2.11
C LEU A 60 14.16 -4.31 -1.74
N ILE A 61 15.50 -4.32 -1.78
CA ILE A 61 16.32 -5.45 -1.31
C ILE A 61 16.17 -5.64 0.20
N GLY A 62 16.23 -4.55 0.97
CA GLY A 62 16.04 -4.54 2.42
C GLY A 62 14.65 -5.04 2.80
N PHE A 63 13.61 -4.63 2.07
CA PHE A 63 12.25 -5.12 2.28
C PHE A 63 12.18 -6.64 2.10
N ASN A 64 12.75 -7.17 1.02
CA ASN A 64 12.82 -8.62 0.78
C ASN A 64 13.59 -9.34 1.90
N ARG A 65 14.66 -8.74 2.44
CA ARG A 65 15.43 -9.29 3.57
C ARG A 65 14.64 -9.28 4.87
N LEU A 66 13.95 -8.18 5.19
CA LEU A 66 13.15 -8.02 6.40
C LEU A 66 12.04 -9.09 6.49
N PHE A 67 11.35 -9.35 5.38
CA PHE A 67 10.30 -10.37 5.33
C PHE A 67 10.81 -11.82 5.36
N LYS A 68 12.14 -12.02 5.27
CA LYS A 68 12.80 -13.32 5.47
C LYS A 68 13.33 -13.51 6.90
N TYR A 69 13.33 -12.49 7.75
CA TYR A 69 13.71 -12.66 9.15
C TYR A 69 12.72 -13.57 9.86
N LYS A 70 13.22 -14.55 10.62
CA LYS A 70 12.40 -15.55 11.32
C LYS A 70 11.27 -14.92 12.15
N SER A 71 11.58 -13.82 12.85
CA SER A 71 10.60 -13.10 13.68
C SER A 71 9.40 -12.57 12.88
N VAL A 72 9.62 -12.14 11.64
CA VAL A 72 8.58 -11.62 10.72
C VAL A 72 7.95 -12.77 9.93
N GLN A 73 8.77 -13.67 9.37
CA GLN A 73 8.33 -14.75 8.50
C GLN A 73 7.32 -15.68 9.20
N GLN A 74 7.52 -15.96 10.49
CA GLN A 74 6.66 -16.87 11.26
C GLN A 74 5.26 -16.28 11.56
N VAL A 75 5.11 -14.95 11.52
CA VAL A 75 3.84 -14.27 11.82
C VAL A 75 3.16 -13.71 10.58
N ASN A 76 3.89 -13.50 9.49
CA ASN A 76 3.41 -12.93 8.24
C ASN A 76 2.81 -13.98 7.28
N LEU A 77 1.53 -13.84 6.96
CA LEU A 77 0.80 -14.71 6.02
C LEU A 77 0.89 -14.27 4.55
N GLY A 78 1.45 -13.09 4.28
CA GLY A 78 1.53 -12.50 2.94
C GLY A 78 1.50 -10.99 3.01
N TYR A 79 1.52 -10.30 1.89
CA TYR A 79 1.36 -8.85 1.91
C TYR A 79 0.92 -8.31 0.55
N PHE A 80 0.38 -7.11 0.60
CA PHE A 80 0.38 -6.16 -0.50
C PHE A 80 1.39 -5.07 -0.14
N ARG A 81 2.22 -4.65 -1.10
CA ARG A 81 3.11 -3.50 -0.93
C ARG A 81 2.97 -2.52 -2.08
N MET A 82 3.20 -1.25 -1.78
CA MET A 82 3.20 -0.17 -2.75
C MET A 82 4.32 0.83 -2.40
N LEU A 83 5.11 1.20 -3.40
CA LEU A 83 6.19 2.17 -3.27
C LEU A 83 5.66 3.59 -3.57
N ASP A 84 5.70 4.48 -2.59
CA ASP A 84 5.40 5.92 -2.67
C ASP A 84 6.69 6.71 -2.56
N ILE A 85 6.86 7.72 -3.40
CA ILE A 85 8.04 8.58 -3.45
C ILE A 85 7.54 10.02 -3.42
N LEU A 86 7.55 10.64 -2.25
CA LEU A 86 7.17 12.05 -2.11
C LEU A 86 8.38 12.96 -2.30
N LYS A 87 8.36 13.84 -3.30
CA LYS A 87 9.33 14.92 -3.49
C LYS A 87 8.91 16.16 -2.71
N LYS A 88 9.77 16.65 -1.82
CA LYS A 88 9.61 17.92 -1.10
C LYS A 88 10.82 18.81 -1.35
N GLY A 89 10.61 19.90 -2.09
CA GLY A 89 11.70 20.77 -2.53
C GLY A 89 12.75 19.99 -3.32
N SER A 90 13.99 19.95 -2.80
CA SER A 90 15.13 19.24 -3.38
C SER A 90 15.32 17.80 -2.88
N THR A 91 14.47 17.33 -1.96
CA THR A 91 14.61 16.03 -1.29
C THR A 91 13.46 15.08 -1.60
N TYR A 92 13.71 13.79 -1.44
CA TYR A 92 12.79 12.69 -1.68
C TYR A 92 12.57 11.89 -0.38
N HIS A 93 11.34 11.47 -0.14
CA HIS A 93 10.92 10.72 1.04
C HIS A 93 10.25 9.41 0.60
N PRO A 94 11.02 8.39 0.20
CA PRO A 94 10.47 7.12 -0.24
C PRO A 94 9.87 6.33 0.92
N LYS A 95 8.71 5.72 0.68
CA LYS A 95 8.01 4.82 1.61
C LYS A 95 7.51 3.58 0.88
N ILE A 96 7.67 2.43 1.52
CA ILE A 96 6.99 1.19 1.15
C ILE A 96 5.81 1.06 2.11
N HIS A 97 4.61 1.29 1.59
CA HIS A 97 3.36 1.03 2.28
C HIS A 97 3.00 -0.44 2.16
N ILE A 98 2.60 -1.07 3.26
CA ILE A 98 2.43 -2.52 3.32
C ILE A 98 1.17 -2.87 4.09
N LEU A 99 0.27 -3.61 3.45
CA LEU A 99 -0.89 -4.23 4.08
C LEU A 99 -0.55 -5.71 4.36
N ILE A 100 -0.61 -6.12 5.62
CA ILE A 100 -0.10 -7.42 6.08
C ILE A 100 -1.16 -8.17 6.90
N PRO A 101 -1.63 -9.35 6.46
CA PRO A 101 -2.31 -10.30 7.32
C PRO A 101 -1.28 -11.04 8.17
N MET A 102 -1.47 -10.93 9.48
CA MET A 102 -0.72 -11.62 10.50
C MET A 102 -1.53 -12.81 11.00
N ILE A 103 -0.83 -13.82 11.51
CA ILE A 103 -1.47 -14.98 12.17
C ILE A 103 -2.46 -14.54 13.27
N LYS A 104 -3.49 -15.37 13.52
CA LYS A 104 -4.50 -15.12 14.57
C LYS A 104 -3.89 -14.84 15.95
N SER A 105 -2.78 -15.48 16.27
CA SER A 105 -2.05 -15.33 17.54
C SER A 105 -1.05 -14.16 17.56
N TYR A 106 -1.08 -13.24 16.58
CA TYR A 106 -0.07 -12.18 16.47
C TYR A 106 0.05 -11.32 17.74
N PHE A 107 -1.08 -10.94 18.35
CA PHE A 107 -1.11 -10.15 19.58
C PHE A 107 -0.86 -10.98 20.86
N GLN A 108 -0.48 -12.25 20.72
CA GLN A 108 -0.22 -13.14 21.86
C GLN A 108 1.28 -13.20 22.16
N GLY A 109 1.71 -12.42 23.15
CA GLY A 109 3.03 -12.50 23.79
C GLY A 109 4.19 -12.53 22.78
N ARG A 110 4.81 -13.72 22.63
CA ARG A 110 6.06 -13.93 21.87
C ARG A 110 5.98 -13.61 20.36
N TYR A 111 4.79 -13.51 19.78
CA TYR A 111 4.61 -13.23 18.35
C TYR A 111 4.52 -11.72 18.04
N TYR A 112 4.18 -10.91 19.04
CA TYR A 112 3.94 -9.50 18.82
C TYR A 112 5.26 -8.76 18.57
N ILE A 113 5.34 -8.06 17.43
CA ILE A 113 6.50 -7.24 17.07
C ILE A 113 6.19 -5.81 17.46
N LYS A 114 6.84 -5.34 18.53
CA LYS A 114 6.76 -3.95 18.99
C LYS A 114 7.30 -2.99 17.93
N HIS A 115 6.87 -1.73 18.00
CA HIS A 115 7.31 -0.67 17.08
C HIS A 115 8.84 -0.52 17.02
N ASP A 116 9.53 -0.45 18.17
CA ASP A 116 11.00 -0.39 18.21
C ASP A 116 11.67 -1.59 17.53
N ASN A 117 11.09 -2.78 17.67
CA ASN A 117 11.59 -3.97 16.98
C ASN A 117 11.44 -3.84 15.46
N TRP A 118 10.36 -3.25 14.96
CA TRP A 118 10.23 -2.96 13.53
C TRP A 118 11.30 -1.97 13.05
N ILE A 119 11.63 -0.93 13.82
CA ILE A 119 12.74 -0.02 13.53
C ILE A 119 14.06 -0.79 13.48
N SER A 120 14.39 -1.58 14.50
CA SER A 120 15.64 -2.36 14.53
C SER A 120 15.72 -3.36 13.39
N LEU A 121 14.62 -4.02 13.04
CA LEU A 121 14.57 -4.95 11.91
C LEU A 121 14.76 -4.21 10.58
N TRP A 122 14.15 -3.03 10.41
CA TRP A 122 14.30 -2.22 9.20
C TRP A 122 15.72 -1.67 9.06
N SER A 123 16.26 -1.09 10.12
CA SER A 123 17.66 -0.65 10.21
C SER A 123 18.62 -1.77 9.82
N ARG A 124 18.49 -2.94 10.46
CA ARG A 124 19.31 -4.12 10.15
C ARG A 124 19.13 -4.61 8.72
N ALA A 125 17.92 -4.52 8.18
CA ALA A 125 17.65 -4.91 6.81
C ALA A 125 18.28 -3.98 5.78
N LEU A 126 18.48 -2.70 6.11
CA LEU A 126 19.14 -1.73 5.26
C LEU A 126 20.65 -1.62 5.50
N GLY A 127 21.12 -1.92 6.70
CA GLY A 127 22.45 -1.52 7.16
C GLY A 127 22.56 0.00 7.34
N ILE A 128 21.46 0.67 7.70
CA ILE A 128 21.36 2.13 7.89
C ILE A 128 20.71 2.39 9.24
N GLU A 129 21.19 3.39 9.98
CA GLU A 129 20.69 3.74 11.32
C GLU A 129 20.02 5.12 11.40
N ARG A 130 20.20 5.97 10.39
CA ARG A 130 19.68 7.34 10.35
C ARG A 130 18.57 7.50 9.31
N ASP A 131 17.76 8.53 9.49
CA ASP A 131 16.68 8.93 8.58
C ASP A 131 15.65 7.83 8.29
N LEU A 132 15.57 6.80 9.15
CA LEU A 132 14.61 5.72 9.06
C LEU A 132 13.21 6.22 9.39
N TYR A 133 12.24 5.83 8.57
CA TYR A 133 10.83 6.02 8.85
C TYR A 133 10.15 4.67 9.05
N VAL A 134 9.47 4.50 10.19
CA VAL A 134 8.64 3.32 10.47
C VAL A 134 7.32 3.73 11.11
N SER A 135 6.21 3.32 10.52
CA SER A 135 4.88 3.47 11.09
C SER A 135 4.18 2.12 11.13
N VAL A 136 3.52 1.81 12.24
CA VAL A 136 2.78 0.55 12.44
C VAL A 136 1.39 0.91 12.94
N LYS A 137 0.35 0.49 12.21
CA LYS A 137 -1.04 0.66 12.60
C LYS A 137 -1.76 -0.67 12.57
N VAL A 138 -2.58 -0.92 13.58
CA VAL A 138 -3.47 -2.08 13.62
C VAL A 138 -4.78 -1.70 12.92
N VAL A 139 -5.28 -2.58 12.06
CA VAL A 139 -6.59 -2.45 11.44
C VAL A 139 -7.54 -3.40 12.17
N ASN A 140 -8.42 -2.84 13.00
CA ASN A 140 -9.30 -3.58 13.91
C ASN A 140 -10.79 -3.29 13.70
N GLY A 141 -11.14 -2.43 12.74
CA GLY A 141 -12.52 -2.07 12.41
C GLY A 141 -13.24 -1.22 13.46
N LYS A 142 -12.53 -0.69 14.48
CA LYS A 142 -13.12 0.11 15.58
C LYS A 142 -13.03 1.62 15.38
N VAL A 143 -12.80 2.09 14.14
CA VAL A 143 -12.76 3.53 13.87
C VAL A 143 -14.20 3.99 13.65
N ASP A 144 -14.72 4.76 14.60
CA ASP A 144 -15.98 5.49 14.44
C ASP A 144 -15.87 6.42 13.21
N GLY A 145 -16.83 6.34 12.29
CA GLY A 145 -16.86 7.21 11.11
C GLY A 145 -16.01 6.75 9.93
N CYS A 146 -15.91 5.44 9.65
CA CYS A 146 -15.54 4.98 8.31
C CYS A 146 -16.66 5.29 7.29
N GLU A 147 -16.95 6.57 7.09
CA GLU A 147 -17.71 7.04 5.94
C GLU A 147 -16.78 6.89 4.74
N ILE A 148 -17.05 5.88 3.91
CA ILE A 148 -16.48 5.81 2.58
C ILE A 148 -17.01 7.06 1.86
N PRO A 149 -16.15 7.94 1.33
CA PRO A 149 -16.60 9.21 0.75
C PRO A 149 -17.24 8.96 -0.63
N TYR A 150 -18.42 8.35 -0.63
CA TYR A 150 -19.11 7.83 -1.82
C TYR A 150 -19.34 8.93 -2.86
N GLY A 151 -19.73 10.13 -2.41
CA GLY A 151 -19.92 11.30 -3.26
C GLY A 151 -18.63 11.76 -3.95
N GLU A 152 -17.51 11.77 -3.23
CA GLU A 152 -16.20 12.14 -3.80
C GLU A 152 -15.73 11.09 -4.82
N LEU A 153 -15.97 9.80 -4.53
CA LEU A 153 -15.68 8.69 -5.44
C LEU A 153 -16.51 8.74 -6.73
N LEU A 154 -17.77 9.17 -6.65
CA LEU A 154 -18.64 9.40 -7.80
C LEU A 154 -18.14 10.58 -8.65
N ASN A 155 -17.83 11.72 -8.03
CA ASN A 155 -17.31 12.90 -8.74
C ASN A 155 -16.01 12.58 -9.48
N PHE A 156 -15.15 11.76 -8.88
CA PHE A 156 -13.92 11.28 -9.49
C PHE A 156 -14.14 10.47 -10.77
N ARG A 157 -15.20 9.64 -10.80
CA ARG A 157 -15.56 8.87 -12.00
C ARG A 157 -15.86 9.78 -13.18
N GLU A 158 -16.45 10.94 -12.94
CA GLU A 158 -16.89 11.89 -13.98
C GLU A 158 -15.74 12.76 -14.53
N GLN A 159 -14.70 13.04 -13.72
CA GLN A 159 -13.57 13.91 -14.07
C GLN A 159 -12.41 13.22 -14.81
N ARG A 160 -12.50 11.90 -15.04
CA ARG A 160 -11.42 11.01 -15.53
C ARG A 160 -10.81 11.34 -16.91
N ASN A 161 -11.28 12.37 -17.61
CA ASN A 161 -11.00 12.53 -19.03
C ASN A 161 -9.78 13.39 -19.39
N GLU A 162 -9.20 14.24 -18.53
CA GLU A 162 -8.18 15.19 -19.01
C GLU A 162 -7.10 15.56 -17.97
N LEU A 163 -6.18 14.64 -17.64
CA LEU A 163 -4.96 15.00 -16.93
C LEU A 163 -3.70 14.60 -17.73
N PRO A 164 -2.81 15.57 -18.04
CA PRO A 164 -1.61 15.29 -18.81
C PRO A 164 -0.61 14.44 -18.02
N PHE A 165 -0.18 13.34 -18.63
CA PHE A 165 0.89 12.50 -18.11
C PHE A 165 2.24 13.22 -18.24
N HIS A 166 2.92 13.41 -17.10
CA HIS A 166 4.31 13.87 -17.10
C HIS A 166 5.24 12.69 -16.84
N GLU A 167 5.90 12.24 -17.91
CA GLU A 167 6.91 11.19 -17.86
C GLU A 167 8.13 11.70 -17.08
N ASN A 168 8.34 11.16 -15.87
CA ASN A 168 9.43 11.63 -15.02
C ASN A 168 10.70 10.78 -15.25
N LYS A 169 11.71 11.37 -15.89
CA LYS A 169 12.97 10.70 -16.25
C LYS A 169 13.93 10.47 -15.08
N ILE A 170 13.63 11.02 -13.89
CA ILE A 170 14.54 10.99 -12.73
C ILE A 170 14.57 9.63 -12.04
N ILE A 171 13.41 8.98 -11.90
CA ILE A 171 13.29 7.68 -11.22
C ILE A 171 13.34 6.58 -12.26
N THR A 172 14.31 5.67 -12.13
CA THR A 172 14.41 4.52 -13.03
C THR A 172 13.22 3.57 -12.86
N PRO A 173 12.73 2.95 -13.95
CA PRO A 173 11.61 2.02 -13.89
C PRO A 173 11.83 0.89 -12.88
N ARG A 174 10.82 0.64 -12.04
CA ARG A 174 10.87 -0.39 -11.00
C ARG A 174 9.47 -0.86 -10.64
N ARG A 175 9.38 -2.05 -10.06
CA ARG A 175 8.10 -2.63 -9.62
C ARG A 175 7.54 -1.88 -8.40
N LEU A 176 6.60 -0.97 -8.64
CA LEU A 176 5.94 -0.17 -7.60
C LEU A 176 5.05 -1.02 -6.69
N ILE A 177 4.33 -1.99 -7.27
CA ILE A 177 3.29 -2.76 -6.57
C ILE A 177 3.67 -4.24 -6.49
N GLY A 178 3.45 -4.88 -5.34
CA GLY A 178 3.74 -6.30 -5.14
C GLY A 178 2.74 -7.00 -4.23
N TYR A 179 2.34 -8.21 -4.63
CA TYR A 179 1.55 -9.13 -3.81
C TYR A 179 2.38 -10.36 -3.46
N SER A 180 2.15 -10.93 -2.28
CA SER A 180 2.86 -12.11 -1.78
C SER A 180 1.95 -13.07 -1.01
N LYS A 181 2.24 -14.37 -1.14
CA LYS A 181 1.56 -15.49 -0.46
C LYS A 181 0.03 -15.35 -0.47
N LEU A 182 -0.60 -15.27 0.70
CA LEU A 182 -2.06 -15.26 0.84
C LEU A 182 -2.73 -14.20 -0.04
N LEU A 183 -2.25 -12.95 0.00
CA LEU A 183 -2.87 -11.89 -0.80
C LEU A 183 -2.64 -12.08 -2.29
N LYS A 184 -1.50 -12.66 -2.69
CA LYS A 184 -1.26 -13.00 -4.10
C LYS A 184 -2.26 -14.04 -4.58
N ASN A 185 -2.47 -15.11 -3.82
CA ASN A 185 -3.38 -16.19 -4.19
C ASN A 185 -4.83 -15.67 -4.32
N VAL A 186 -5.29 -14.84 -3.39
CA VAL A 186 -6.64 -14.27 -3.43
C VAL A 186 -6.77 -13.23 -4.54
N MET A 187 -5.75 -12.39 -4.75
CA MET A 187 -5.71 -11.45 -5.88
C MET A 187 -5.83 -12.18 -7.22
N GLU A 188 -5.08 -13.28 -7.42
CA GLU A 188 -5.12 -14.05 -8.66
C GLU A 188 -6.48 -14.71 -8.89
N GLN A 189 -7.14 -15.22 -7.82
CA GLN A 189 -8.50 -15.74 -7.91
C GLN A 189 -9.49 -14.66 -8.36
N LEU A 190 -9.43 -13.48 -7.74
CA LEU A 190 -10.32 -12.37 -8.07
C LEU A 190 -10.07 -11.81 -9.47
N ALA A 191 -8.82 -11.74 -9.93
CA ALA A 191 -8.47 -11.19 -11.24
C ALA A 191 -9.02 -11.99 -12.43
N THR A 192 -9.42 -13.26 -12.22
CA THR A 192 -10.06 -14.08 -13.26
C THR A 192 -11.54 -13.78 -13.43
N GLU A 193 -12.18 -13.13 -12.45
CA GLU A 193 -13.52 -12.58 -12.58
C GLU A 193 -13.46 -11.35 -13.49
N LYS A 194 -14.44 -11.15 -14.37
CA LYS A 194 -14.58 -9.87 -15.10
C LYS A 194 -14.89 -8.77 -14.07
N ILE A 195 -13.85 -8.12 -13.57
CA ILE A 195 -13.99 -7.04 -12.60
C ILE A 195 -14.24 -5.75 -13.38
N ASP A 196 -15.44 -5.21 -13.22
CA ASP A 196 -15.67 -3.79 -13.48
C ASP A 196 -15.10 -3.02 -12.27
N TYR A 197 -13.95 -2.39 -12.47
CA TYR A 197 -13.12 -1.80 -11.41
C TYR A 197 -13.78 -0.60 -10.70
N LEU A 198 -14.97 -0.19 -11.15
CA LEU A 198 -15.72 0.95 -10.62
C LEU A 198 -17.22 0.64 -10.45
N ASP A 199 -17.57 -0.60 -10.11
CA ASP A 199 -18.91 -0.87 -9.60
C ASP A 199 -19.02 -0.36 -8.15
N VAL A 200 -19.19 0.95 -8.03
CA VAL A 200 -19.26 1.70 -6.78
C VAL A 200 -20.43 1.19 -5.91
N ASP A 201 -21.49 0.66 -6.54
CA ASP A 201 -22.63 0.09 -5.84
C ASP A 201 -22.30 -1.24 -5.10
N LYS A 202 -21.11 -1.81 -5.32
CA LYS A 202 -20.55 -2.92 -4.53
C LYS A 202 -19.67 -2.48 -3.37
N PHE A 203 -19.55 -1.18 -3.09
CA PHE A 203 -18.85 -0.69 -1.91
C PHE A 203 -19.59 -1.14 -0.63
N CYS A 204 -19.01 -2.18 -0.04
CA CYS A 204 -19.08 -2.68 1.33
C CYS A 204 -20.14 -2.14 2.28
N ILE A 205 -20.70 -3.02 3.15
CA ILE A 205 -21.02 -2.53 4.49
C ILE A 205 -20.82 -3.48 5.69
N ASN A 206 -20.48 -4.77 5.49
CA ASN A 206 -20.36 -5.71 6.62
C ASN A 206 -18.92 -6.19 6.92
N ASP A 207 -17.87 -5.51 6.43
CA ASP A 207 -16.49 -5.77 6.85
C ASP A 207 -15.80 -4.47 7.32
N PRO A 208 -15.82 -4.18 8.63
CA PRO A 208 -15.25 -2.94 9.17
C PRO A 208 -13.72 -2.88 9.04
N ILE A 209 -13.03 -4.03 8.94
CA ILE A 209 -11.58 -4.09 8.74
C ILE A 209 -11.25 -3.68 7.31
N ALA A 210 -11.97 -4.23 6.32
CA ALA A 210 -11.77 -3.87 4.92
C ALA A 210 -12.04 -2.38 4.69
N ASN A 211 -13.09 -1.82 5.32
CA ASN A 211 -13.43 -0.40 5.25
C ASN A 211 -12.32 0.48 5.83
N GLN A 212 -11.84 0.15 7.04
CA GLN A 212 -10.75 0.90 7.65
C GLN A 212 -9.47 0.83 6.80
N ALA A 213 -9.13 -0.33 6.23
CA ALA A 213 -7.98 -0.46 5.35
C ALA A 213 -8.12 0.39 4.08
N PHE A 214 -9.30 0.39 3.45
CA PHE A 214 -9.60 1.20 2.28
C PHE A 214 -9.31 2.68 2.53
N VAL A 215 -9.89 3.26 3.59
CA VAL A 215 -9.67 4.68 3.96
C VAL A 215 -8.20 5.00 4.18
N ASN A 216 -7.45 4.12 4.87
CA ASN A 216 -6.03 4.32 5.06
C ASN A 216 -5.25 4.28 3.73
N MET A 217 -5.63 3.38 2.82
CA MET A 217 -4.97 3.21 1.52
C MET A 217 -5.26 4.36 0.54
N LEU A 218 -6.34 5.13 0.72
CA LEU A 218 -6.59 6.32 -0.10
C LEU A 218 -5.50 7.41 0.04
N ASN A 219 -4.73 7.36 1.12
CA ASN A 219 -3.59 8.26 1.34
C ASN A 219 -2.29 7.79 0.69
N TRP A 220 -2.29 6.58 0.13
CA TRP A 220 -1.13 5.98 -0.51
C TRP A 220 -1.05 6.44 -1.96
N HIS A 221 0.17 6.57 -2.48
CA HIS A 221 0.41 6.92 -3.87
C HIS A 221 1.49 6.07 -4.54
N PRO A 222 1.21 5.33 -5.63
CA PRO A 222 2.23 4.55 -6.31
C PRO A 222 3.13 5.45 -7.16
N GLY A 223 4.43 5.41 -6.89
CA GLY A 223 5.43 6.15 -7.66
C GLY A 223 5.71 7.55 -7.12
N LEU A 224 6.17 8.43 -8.00
CA LEU A 224 6.64 9.76 -7.65
C LEU A 224 5.50 10.77 -7.63
N ARG A 225 5.45 11.59 -6.58
CA ARG A 225 4.56 12.74 -6.44
C ARG A 225 5.23 13.94 -5.81
N THR A 226 4.68 15.12 -6.08
CA THR A 226 5.03 16.38 -5.41
C THR A 226 3.99 16.80 -4.36
N GLU A 227 2.75 16.34 -4.52
CA GLU A 227 1.63 16.67 -3.62
C GLU A 227 1.61 15.73 -2.40
N LYS A 228 1.45 16.31 -1.20
CA LYS A 228 1.46 15.54 0.05
C LYS A 228 0.13 14.83 0.33
N LYS A 229 -0.99 15.43 -0.05
CA LYS A 229 -2.33 14.86 0.14
C LYS A 229 -2.88 14.35 -1.19
N ASN A 230 -3.78 13.38 -1.08
CA ASN A 230 -4.64 13.02 -2.19
C ASN A 230 -5.57 14.22 -2.46
N PRO A 231 -5.62 14.77 -3.69
CA PRO A 231 -6.48 15.92 -4.00
C PRO A 231 -7.97 15.60 -3.84
N PHE A 232 -8.33 14.31 -3.73
CA PHE A 232 -9.69 13.83 -3.49
C PHE A 232 -9.99 13.55 -2.02
N LEU A 233 -9.09 13.89 -1.09
CA LEU A 233 -9.33 13.81 0.36
C LEU A 233 -9.07 15.20 0.95
N GLU A 234 -10.13 15.90 1.36
CA GLU A 234 -10.03 17.22 1.99
C GLU A 234 -9.25 17.19 3.33
#